data_AF-G3PG90-F1
#
_entry.id   AF-G3PG90-F1
#
_cell.length_a   1.000
_cell.length_b   1.000
_cell.length_c   1.000
_cell.angle_alpha   90.00
_cell.angle_beta   90.00
_cell.angle_gamma   90.00
#
_symmetry.space_group_name_H-M   'P 1'
#
loop_
_entity.id
_entity.type
_entity.pdbx_description
1 polymer ?
#
loop_
_entity_poly.entity_id
_entity_poly.type
_entity_poly.pdbx_seq_one_letter_code
_entity_poly.pdbx_strand_id
1 'polypeptide(L)'
;LFQLLEEKILTFVKDELKKIQKVVSLDYPECLEKQREDEEQRRSREAFVEISVHFLRRMKQEELADRLQRKLHAPNCQRELKSNLKKKFQCVFEGIAKAGNTTLLNEIYTELYITEGGTAEVNKEHEIRQIERTSRKPARPECIIRQEDLFKASAGREEPIRTVMTTGVAGIGKTVLTQKFTLDWAENKDNQDIQFT
;
A
#
# COMPACT_ATOMS: atom_id res chain seq x y z
N LEU A 1 -31.54 30.71 8.02
CA LEU A 1 -30.23 30.04 8.20
C LEU A 1 -30.39 28.64 8.76
N PHE A 2 -30.96 28.46 9.97
CA PHE A 2 -31.10 27.13 10.59
C PHE A 2 -31.98 26.15 9.80
N GLN A 3 -33.07 26.60 9.18
CA GLN A 3 -33.89 25.75 8.28
C GLN A 3 -33.09 25.21 7.08
N LEU A 4 -32.25 26.06 6.47
CA LEU A 4 -31.39 25.67 5.35
C LEU A 4 -30.30 24.67 5.81
N LEU A 5 -29.75 24.87 7.02
CA LEU A 5 -28.78 23.94 7.60
C LEU A 5 -29.42 22.57 7.86
N GLU A 6 -30.62 22.55 8.43
CA GLU A 6 -31.40 21.33 8.68
C GLU A 6 -31.66 20.56 7.38
N GLU A 7 -32.12 21.24 6.34
CA GLU A 7 -32.37 20.62 5.03
C GLU A 7 -31.10 19.98 4.44
N LYS A 8 -29.96 20.68 4.54
CA LYS A 8 -28.66 20.17 4.07
C LYS A 8 -28.20 18.96 4.88
N ILE A 9 -28.32 19.00 6.20
CA ILE A 9 -27.96 17.88 7.08
C ILE A 9 -28.85 16.67 6.78
N LEU A 10 -30.17 16.85 6.67
CA LEU A 10 -31.10 15.76 6.36
C LEU A 10 -30.79 15.10 5.02
N THR A 11 -30.42 15.89 4.01
CA THR A 11 -30.02 15.37 2.70
C THR A 11 -28.74 14.55 2.82
N PHE A 12 -27.71 15.10 3.48
CA PHE A 12 -26.45 14.38 3.74
C PHE A 12 -26.67 13.07 4.50
N VAL A 13 -27.44 13.10 5.60
CA VAL A 13 -27.74 11.92 6.42
C VAL A 13 -28.46 10.85 5.60
N LYS A 14 -29.46 11.23 4.79
CA LYS A 14 -30.16 10.27 3.92
C LYS A 14 -29.22 9.60 2.92
N ASP A 15 -28.31 10.35 2.33
CA ASP A 15 -27.37 9.81 1.34
C ASP A 15 -26.30 8.93 1.97
N GLU A 16 -25.75 9.32 3.12
CA GLU A 16 -24.76 8.50 3.84
C GLU A 16 -25.37 7.22 4.43
N LEU A 17 -26.62 7.28 4.94
CA LEU A 17 -27.32 6.05 5.39
C LEU A 17 -27.50 5.05 4.26
N LYS A 18 -27.84 5.49 3.05
CA LYS A 18 -27.93 4.61 1.87
C LYS A 18 -26.59 3.95 1.56
N LYS A 19 -25.48 4.68 1.71
CA LYS A 19 -24.13 4.13 1.51
C LYS A 19 -23.77 3.10 2.57
N ILE A 20 -24.00 3.42 3.85
CA ILE A 20 -23.80 2.50 4.97
C ILE A 20 -24.61 1.22 4.77
N GLN A 21 -25.89 1.35 4.40
CA GLN A 21 -26.75 0.19 4.14
C GLN A 21 -26.18 -0.71 3.05
N LYS A 22 -25.68 -0.13 1.95
CA LYS A 22 -25.01 -0.90 0.89
C LYS A 22 -23.76 -1.63 1.41
N VAL A 23 -22.89 -0.94 2.14
CA VAL A 23 -21.65 -1.51 2.71
C VAL A 23 -21.97 -2.65 3.68
N VAL A 24 -22.99 -2.48 4.51
CA VAL A 24 -23.39 -3.47 5.52
C VAL A 24 -24.03 -4.70 4.86
N SER A 25 -24.82 -4.53 3.79
CA SER A 25 -25.50 -5.60 3.05
C SER A 25 -24.63 -6.38 2.06
N LEU A 26 -23.54 -5.80 1.55
CA LEU A 26 -22.59 -6.51 0.68
C LEU A 26 -21.69 -7.42 1.53
N ASP A 27 -21.74 -8.73 1.35
CA ASP A 27 -20.87 -9.68 2.06
C ASP A 27 -19.41 -9.65 1.60
N TYR A 28 -19.10 -8.85 0.57
CA TYR A 28 -17.75 -8.66 0.05
C TYR A 28 -17.37 -7.17 0.07
N PRO A 29 -16.15 -6.81 0.54
CA PRO A 29 -15.70 -5.43 0.53
C PRO A 29 -15.31 -5.03 -0.90
N GLU A 30 -16.29 -4.66 -1.72
CA GLU A 30 -15.99 -3.81 -2.86
C GLU A 30 -15.52 -2.48 -2.31
N CYS A 31 -14.21 -2.27 -2.40
CA CYS A 31 -13.53 -1.04 -2.04
C CYS A 31 -14.32 0.13 -2.62
N LEU A 32 -14.95 0.91 -1.73
CA LEU A 32 -15.70 2.12 -2.08
C LEU A 32 -14.68 3.22 -2.42
N GLU A 33 -13.88 2.96 -3.45
CA GLU A 33 -12.98 3.89 -4.08
C GLU A 33 -13.52 4.18 -5.47
N LYS A 34 -14.12 5.37 -5.58
CA LYS A 34 -13.88 6.31 -6.68
C LYS A 34 -14.83 7.50 -6.55
N GLN A 35 -14.60 8.33 -5.54
CA GLN A 35 -14.81 9.77 -5.72
C GLN A 35 -13.64 10.49 -5.05
N ARG A 36 -13.04 11.44 -5.77
CA ARG A 36 -12.12 12.42 -5.18
C ARG A 36 -12.96 13.27 -4.25
N GLU A 37 -13.10 12.82 -3.01
CA GLU A 37 -13.85 13.55 -2.00
C GLU A 37 -12.95 14.61 -1.38
N ASP A 38 -13.54 15.78 -1.16
CA ASP A 38 -12.89 16.85 -0.43
C ASP A 38 -12.61 16.41 1.02
N GLU A 39 -11.49 16.85 1.59
CA GLU A 39 -11.05 16.47 2.95
C GLU A 39 -12.09 16.84 4.02
N GLU A 40 -12.80 17.96 3.83
CA GLU A 40 -13.86 18.39 4.74
C GLU A 40 -15.10 17.49 4.68
N GLN A 41 -15.49 17.08 3.45
CA GLN A 41 -16.60 16.16 3.27
C GLN A 41 -16.27 14.77 3.84
N ARG A 42 -15.00 14.37 3.77
CA ARG A 42 -14.51 13.12 4.37
C ARG A 42 -14.63 13.12 5.90
N ARG A 43 -14.15 14.16 6.57
CA ARG A 43 -14.28 14.29 8.04
C ARG A 43 -15.71 14.23 8.51
N SER A 44 -16.61 14.85 7.74
CA SER A 44 -18.05 14.81 8.02
C SER A 44 -18.62 13.39 7.95
N ARG A 45 -18.14 12.56 7.02
CA ARG A 45 -18.54 11.14 6.90
C ARG A 45 -17.97 10.28 8.01
N GLU A 46 -16.71 10.47 8.37
CA GLU A 46 -16.08 9.76 9.50
C GLU A 46 -16.86 10.01 10.79
N ALA A 47 -17.17 11.28 11.08
CA ALA A 47 -18.02 11.64 12.22
C ALA A 47 -19.43 11.02 12.13
N PHE A 48 -20.02 10.98 10.94
CA PHE A 48 -21.33 10.36 10.75
C PHE A 48 -21.34 8.85 11.01
N VAL A 49 -20.25 8.15 10.66
CA VAL A 49 -20.09 6.72 10.95
C VAL A 49 -20.00 6.50 12.47
N GLU A 50 -19.23 7.30 13.20
CA GLU A 50 -19.16 7.23 14.66
C GLU A 50 -20.53 7.46 15.32
N ILE A 51 -21.26 8.48 14.87
CA ILE A 51 -22.63 8.74 15.32
C ILE A 51 -23.54 7.55 15.02
N SER A 52 -23.45 6.98 13.82
CA SER A 52 -24.24 5.81 13.40
C SER A 52 -23.97 4.60 14.28
N VAL A 53 -22.69 4.29 14.57
CA VAL A 53 -22.29 3.21 15.49
C VAL A 53 -22.85 3.46 16.89
N HIS A 54 -22.75 4.68 17.40
CA HIS A 54 -23.31 5.05 18.70
C HIS A 54 -24.83 4.82 18.77
N PHE A 55 -25.59 5.21 17.73
CA PHE A 55 -27.02 4.96 17.68
C PHE A 55 -27.36 3.46 17.56
N LEU A 56 -26.62 2.68 16.77
CA LEU A 56 -26.82 1.24 16.65
C LEU A 56 -26.65 0.53 18.01
N ARG A 57 -25.60 0.89 18.77
CA ARG A 57 -25.40 0.39 20.15
C ARG A 57 -26.55 0.76 21.07
N ARG A 58 -27.01 2.02 21.00
CA ARG A 58 -28.18 2.48 21.78
C ARG A 58 -29.47 1.72 21.42
N MET A 59 -29.60 1.28 20.17
CA MET A 59 -30.69 0.43 19.69
C MET A 59 -30.50 -1.07 20.01
N LYS A 60 -29.45 -1.43 20.76
CA LYS A 60 -29.04 -2.81 21.07
C LYS A 60 -28.70 -3.66 19.84
N GLN A 61 -28.26 -3.02 18.76
CA GLN A 61 -27.83 -3.66 17.51
C GLN A 61 -26.29 -3.81 17.49
N GLU A 62 -25.73 -4.54 18.47
CA GLU A 62 -24.28 -4.65 18.66
C GLU A 62 -23.56 -5.31 17.47
N GLU A 63 -24.10 -6.41 16.94
CA GLU A 63 -23.48 -7.10 15.80
C GLU A 63 -23.40 -6.20 14.55
N LEU A 64 -24.43 -5.39 14.30
CA LEU A 64 -24.44 -4.43 13.19
C LEU A 64 -23.46 -3.29 13.42
N ALA A 65 -23.37 -2.79 14.66
CA ALA A 65 -22.41 -1.76 15.05
C ALA A 65 -20.97 -2.25 14.82
N ASP A 66 -20.65 -3.45 15.29
CA ASP A 66 -19.32 -4.04 15.12
C ASP A 66 -19.02 -4.37 13.66
N ARG A 67 -20.00 -4.86 12.90
CA ARG A 67 -19.83 -5.12 11.46
C ARG A 67 -19.57 -3.84 10.69
N LEU A 68 -20.30 -2.76 11.01
CA LEU A 68 -20.10 -1.45 10.41
C LEU A 68 -18.71 -0.90 10.75
N GLN A 69 -18.32 -0.98 12.01
CA GLN A 69 -17.02 -0.50 12.49
C GLN A 69 -15.88 -1.28 11.81
N ARG A 70 -15.96 -2.61 11.75
CA ARG A 70 -14.95 -3.46 11.08
C ARG A 70 -14.82 -3.15 9.58
N LYS A 71 -15.95 -3.07 8.86
CA LYS A 71 -15.95 -2.81 7.41
C LYS A 71 -15.41 -1.42 7.04
N LEU A 72 -15.50 -0.45 7.94
CA LEU A 72 -15.08 0.93 7.67
C LEU A 72 -13.71 1.30 8.27
N HIS A 73 -13.26 0.61 9.34
CA HIS A 73 -11.92 0.83 9.89
C HIS A 73 -10.80 0.31 8.98
N ALA A 74 -10.91 -0.91 8.46
CA ALA A 74 -9.84 -1.51 7.65
C ALA A 74 -9.47 -0.66 6.39
N PRO A 75 -10.44 -0.16 5.59
CA PRO A 75 -10.14 0.73 4.47
C PRO A 75 -9.51 2.06 4.92
N ASN A 76 -9.92 2.60 6.08
CA ASN A 76 -9.37 3.85 6.59
C ASN A 76 -7.90 3.68 7.03
N CYS A 77 -7.58 2.59 7.73
CA CYS A 77 -6.20 2.29 8.14
C CYS A 77 -5.28 2.12 6.92
N GLN A 78 -5.72 1.39 5.89
CA GLN A 78 -4.94 1.21 4.67
C GLN A 78 -4.73 2.53 3.93
N ARG A 79 -5.76 3.39 3.84
CA ARG A 79 -5.65 4.71 3.20
C ARG A 79 -4.70 5.64 3.94
N GLU A 80 -4.78 5.69 5.27
CA GLU A 80 -3.87 6.47 6.09
C GLU A 80 -2.42 5.99 5.93
N LEU A 81 -2.22 4.67 5.95
CA LEU A 81 -0.92 4.05 5.68
C LEU A 81 -0.39 4.45 4.30
N LYS A 82 -1.18 4.27 3.23
CA LYS A 82 -0.78 4.66 1.86
C LYS A 82 -0.42 6.16 1.79
N SER A 83 -1.21 7.04 2.40
CA SER A 83 -0.92 8.49 2.45
C SER A 83 0.42 8.79 3.14
N ASN A 84 0.68 8.17 4.29
CA ASN A 84 1.92 8.34 5.04
C ASN A 84 3.13 7.81 4.27
N LEU A 85 3.00 6.63 3.63
CA LEU A 85 4.07 6.05 2.81
C LEU A 85 4.36 6.91 1.58
N LYS A 86 3.32 7.43 0.92
CA LYS A 86 3.49 8.37 -0.20
C LYS A 86 4.28 9.59 0.24
N LYS A 87 3.87 10.28 1.30
CA LYS A 87 4.60 11.45 1.83
C LYS A 87 6.05 11.11 2.19
N LYS A 88 6.30 9.93 2.74
CA LYS A 88 7.63 9.49 3.18
C LYS A 88 8.57 9.16 2.01
N PHE A 89 8.06 8.56 0.94
CA PHE A 89 8.88 7.99 -0.14
C PHE A 89 8.75 8.72 -1.48
N GLN A 90 7.86 9.71 -1.60
CA GLN A 90 7.70 10.49 -2.82
C GLN A 90 8.96 11.28 -3.18
N CYS A 91 9.69 11.77 -2.18
CA CYS A 91 10.89 12.58 -2.37
C CYS A 91 12.13 11.88 -1.82
N VAL A 92 13.25 12.05 -2.51
CA VAL A 92 14.57 11.58 -2.11
C VAL A 92 15.56 12.74 -2.10
N PHE A 93 16.57 12.64 -1.24
CA PHE A 93 17.65 13.62 -1.15
C PHE A 93 18.86 13.11 -1.94
N GLU A 94 19.30 13.89 -2.92
CA GLU A 94 20.54 13.64 -3.63
C GLU A 94 21.68 14.40 -2.93
N GLY A 95 22.62 13.68 -2.32
CA GLY A 95 23.81 14.28 -1.71
C GLY A 95 23.54 15.15 -0.47
N ILE A 96 24.27 16.27 -0.34
CA ILE A 96 24.08 17.24 0.75
C ILE A 96 22.82 18.05 0.46
N ALA A 97 21.77 17.83 1.25
CA ALA A 97 20.50 18.52 1.11
C ALA A 97 20.69 20.04 1.17
N LYS A 98 20.73 20.71 0.02
CA LYS A 98 20.50 22.15 -0.06
C LYS A 98 19.04 22.39 0.29
N ALA A 99 18.78 23.22 1.29
CA ALA A 99 17.43 23.58 1.71
C ALA A 99 16.60 24.00 0.48
N GLY A 100 15.54 23.24 0.19
CA GLY A 100 14.56 23.57 -0.86
C GLY A 100 14.50 22.66 -2.09
N ASN A 101 15.48 21.78 -2.33
CA ASN A 101 15.46 20.90 -3.51
C ASN A 101 15.08 19.45 -3.14
N THR A 102 13.79 19.14 -3.14
CA THR A 102 13.31 17.75 -3.06
C THR A 102 13.15 17.19 -4.47
N THR A 103 13.86 16.12 -4.79
CA THR A 103 13.72 15.42 -6.08
C THR A 103 12.67 14.32 -5.95
N LEU A 104 11.73 14.23 -6.91
CA LEU A 104 10.74 13.16 -6.92
C LEU A 104 11.40 11.83 -7.27
N LEU A 105 11.15 10.80 -6.47
CA LEU A 105 11.72 9.46 -6.71
C LEU A 105 11.40 8.94 -8.12
N ASN A 106 10.16 9.14 -8.57
CA ASN A 106 9.70 8.69 -9.88
C ASN A 106 10.41 9.37 -11.07
N GLU A 107 11.01 10.56 -10.87
CA GLU A 107 11.71 11.28 -11.95
C GLU A 107 13.15 10.78 -12.15
N ILE A 108 13.74 10.19 -11.11
CA ILE A 108 15.14 9.72 -11.14
C ILE A 108 15.26 8.19 -11.04
N TYR A 109 14.15 7.49 -10.80
CA TYR A 109 14.17 6.05 -10.68
C TYR A 109 14.51 5.40 -12.02
N THR A 110 15.57 4.59 -12.01
CA THR A 110 15.94 3.71 -13.11
C THR A 110 15.63 2.27 -12.68
N GLU A 111 14.95 1.51 -13.54
CA GLU A 111 14.60 0.13 -13.27
C GLU A 111 15.86 -0.71 -13.02
N LEU A 112 15.87 -1.45 -11.91
CA LEU A 112 16.99 -2.31 -11.56
C LEU A 112 16.87 -3.66 -12.26
N TYR A 113 18.00 -4.17 -12.73
CA TYR A 113 18.09 -5.54 -13.23
C TYR A 113 18.11 -6.52 -12.05
N ILE A 114 16.97 -7.16 -11.79
CA ILE A 114 16.81 -8.12 -10.69
C ILE A 114 16.80 -9.53 -11.27
N THR A 115 17.58 -10.41 -10.67
CA THR A 115 17.61 -11.84 -11.02
C THR A 115 17.26 -12.69 -9.81
N GLU A 116 16.71 -13.86 -10.07
CA GLU A 116 16.46 -14.85 -9.02
C GLU A 116 17.80 -15.27 -8.37
N GLY A 117 17.91 -15.10 -7.05
CA GLY A 117 19.06 -15.58 -6.30
C GLY A 117 19.09 -17.11 -6.29
N GLY A 118 20.24 -17.70 -6.66
CA GLY A 118 20.46 -19.14 -6.46
C GLY A 118 20.45 -19.50 -4.97
N THR A 119 20.31 -20.80 -4.65
CA THR A 119 20.38 -21.37 -3.28
C THR A 119 21.78 -21.29 -2.66
N ALA A 120 22.46 -20.16 -2.79
CA ALA A 120 23.77 -19.92 -2.23
C ALA A 120 23.64 -19.57 -0.75
N GLU A 121 24.06 -20.51 0.09
CA GLU A 121 24.35 -20.32 1.51
C GLU A 121 25.02 -18.96 1.75
N VAL A 122 24.59 -18.31 2.83
CA VAL A 122 25.12 -17.03 3.33
C VAL A 122 26.61 -17.20 3.59
N ASN A 123 27.45 -16.83 2.63
CA ASN A 123 28.90 -16.95 2.76
C ASN A 123 29.37 -15.92 3.82
N LYS A 124 29.77 -16.40 5.00
CA LYS A 124 30.12 -15.61 6.21
C LYS A 124 31.52 -14.99 6.17
N GLU A 125 32.10 -14.83 4.99
CA GLU A 125 33.47 -14.34 4.86
C GLU A 125 33.45 -12.96 4.20
N HIS A 126 34.06 -12.02 4.94
CA HIS A 126 34.33 -10.63 4.61
C HIS A 126 34.59 -10.39 3.12
N GLU A 127 34.01 -9.32 2.55
CA GLU A 127 34.09 -8.95 1.13
C GLU A 127 35.53 -8.53 0.71
N ILE A 128 36.47 -9.47 0.71
CA ILE A 128 37.79 -9.27 0.13
C ILE A 128 38.04 -10.40 -0.86
N ARG A 129 38.02 -10.01 -2.14
CA ARG A 129 38.45 -10.74 -3.35
C ARG A 129 37.55 -11.87 -3.82
N GLN A 130 36.80 -11.65 -4.90
CA GLN A 130 36.62 -12.66 -5.96
C GLN A 130 36.59 -12.01 -7.36
N ILE A 131 37.77 -11.71 -7.89
CA ILE A 131 38.00 -11.52 -9.33
C ILE A 131 38.11 -12.89 -10.04
N GLU A 132 38.02 -14.01 -9.32
CA GLU A 132 38.28 -15.38 -9.84
C GLU A 132 37.03 -16.25 -10.08
N ARG A 133 35.80 -15.69 -10.13
CA ARG A 133 34.57 -16.47 -10.41
C ARG A 133 34.01 -16.37 -11.84
N THR A 134 34.79 -15.87 -12.79
CA THR A 134 34.37 -15.70 -14.20
C THR A 134 34.23 -16.99 -15.03
N SER A 135 34.30 -18.19 -14.45
CA SER A 135 34.24 -19.45 -15.23
C SER A 135 33.02 -20.35 -14.99
N ARG A 136 32.11 -20.05 -14.06
CA ARG A 136 30.89 -20.86 -13.90
C ARG A 136 29.77 -20.29 -14.77
N LYS A 137 29.65 -20.80 -16.00
CA LYS A 137 28.40 -20.68 -16.77
C LYS A 137 27.24 -21.11 -15.85
N PRO A 138 26.19 -20.30 -15.66
CA PRO A 138 25.02 -20.78 -14.96
C PRO A 138 24.42 -21.92 -15.80
N ALA A 139 24.16 -23.07 -15.16
CA ALA A 139 23.55 -24.24 -15.81
C ALA A 139 22.10 -24.00 -16.25
N ARG A 140 21.55 -22.82 -15.95
CA ARG A 140 20.17 -22.41 -16.17
C ARG A 140 20.17 -20.94 -16.62
N PRO A 141 19.31 -20.54 -17.57
CA PRO A 141 19.15 -19.13 -17.94
C PRO A 141 18.85 -18.29 -16.69
N GLU A 142 19.49 -17.13 -16.56
CA GLU A 142 19.15 -16.16 -15.51
C GLU A 142 17.68 -15.77 -15.65
N CYS A 143 16.89 -16.01 -14.60
CA CYS A 143 15.50 -15.59 -14.58
C CYS A 143 15.47 -14.12 -14.14
N ILE A 144 15.16 -13.24 -15.09
CA ILE A 144 14.93 -11.82 -14.83
C ILE A 144 13.59 -11.68 -14.13
N ILE A 145 13.58 -11.00 -12.98
CA ILE A 145 12.38 -10.74 -12.20
C ILE A 145 12.05 -9.26 -12.32
N ARG A 146 10.81 -8.94 -12.68
CA ARG A 146 10.32 -7.54 -12.65
C ARG A 146 9.88 -7.17 -11.23
N GLN A 147 9.94 -5.89 -10.90
CA GLN A 147 9.60 -5.41 -9.54
C GLN A 147 8.18 -5.80 -9.12
N GLU A 148 7.21 -5.71 -10.04
CA GLU A 148 5.80 -6.09 -9.82
C GLU A 148 5.56 -7.61 -9.69
N ASP A 149 6.58 -8.42 -9.97
CA ASP A 149 6.49 -9.88 -9.92
C ASP A 149 7.20 -10.46 -8.68
N LEU A 150 7.79 -9.62 -7.82
CA LEU A 150 8.60 -10.05 -6.66
C LEU A 150 7.89 -11.02 -5.71
N PHE A 151 6.57 -10.87 -5.56
CA PHE A 151 5.76 -11.70 -4.65
C PHE A 151 4.87 -12.71 -5.39
N LYS A 152 4.89 -12.71 -6.73
CA LYS A 152 4.07 -13.64 -7.52
C LYS A 152 4.68 -15.03 -7.49
N ALA A 153 3.83 -16.05 -7.51
CA ALA A 153 4.27 -17.43 -7.53
C ALA A 153 5.10 -17.72 -8.79
N SER A 154 6.30 -18.29 -8.62
CA SER A 154 7.13 -18.76 -9.72
C SER A 154 6.48 -19.96 -10.41
N ALA A 155 6.67 -20.11 -11.72
CA ALA A 155 6.17 -21.28 -12.47
C ALA A 155 6.61 -22.60 -11.83
N GLY A 156 5.66 -23.29 -11.16
CA GLY A 156 5.90 -24.58 -10.49
C GLY A 156 5.77 -24.57 -8.96
N ARG A 157 5.49 -23.43 -8.31
CA ARG A 157 5.08 -23.38 -6.89
C ARG A 157 3.63 -22.94 -6.79
N GLU A 158 2.80 -23.68 -6.06
CA GLU A 158 1.40 -23.31 -5.80
C GLU A 158 1.27 -22.29 -4.65
N GLU A 159 2.24 -22.24 -3.74
CA GLU A 159 2.19 -21.33 -2.58
C GLU A 159 2.68 -19.92 -2.91
N PRO A 160 2.00 -18.86 -2.42
CA PRO A 160 2.41 -17.49 -2.60
C PRO A 160 3.74 -17.18 -1.88
N ILE A 161 4.56 -16.32 -2.47
CA ILE A 161 5.83 -15.89 -1.86
C ILE A 161 5.52 -14.97 -0.68
N ARG A 162 5.89 -15.38 0.53
CA ARG A 162 5.71 -14.58 1.76
C ARG A 162 6.91 -13.71 2.13
N THR A 163 8.08 -13.97 1.56
CA THR A 163 9.33 -13.31 1.95
C THR A 163 10.30 -13.26 0.78
N VAL A 164 10.89 -12.09 0.55
CA VAL A 164 11.93 -11.83 -0.45
C VAL A 164 13.15 -11.25 0.25
N MET A 165 14.34 -11.75 -0.09
CA MET A 165 15.61 -11.20 0.37
C MET A 165 16.41 -10.68 -0.83
N THR A 166 16.69 -9.38 -0.87
CA THR A 166 17.49 -8.77 -1.93
C THR A 166 18.96 -8.73 -1.51
N THR A 167 19.82 -9.31 -2.33
CA THR A 167 21.28 -9.34 -2.11
C THR A 167 22.00 -8.57 -3.19
N GLY A 168 23.11 -7.92 -2.85
CA GLY A 168 23.93 -7.18 -3.81
C GLY A 168 24.93 -6.27 -3.11
N VAL A 169 25.89 -5.73 -3.85
CA VAL A 169 26.94 -4.85 -3.33
C VAL A 169 26.39 -3.54 -2.76
N ALA A 170 27.19 -2.83 -1.97
CA ALA A 170 26.85 -1.51 -1.47
C ALA A 170 26.55 -0.54 -2.64
N GLY A 171 25.56 0.35 -2.47
CA GLY A 171 25.21 1.35 -3.48
C GLY A 171 24.39 0.86 -4.68
N ILE A 172 24.17 -0.45 -4.86
CA ILE A 172 23.47 -1.01 -6.05
C ILE A 172 21.96 -0.68 -6.14
N GLY A 173 21.40 0.08 -5.20
CA GLY A 173 20.00 0.50 -5.25
C GLY A 173 18.99 -0.35 -4.47
N LYS A 174 19.42 -1.32 -3.63
CA LYS A 174 18.52 -2.17 -2.82
C LYS A 174 17.48 -1.37 -2.01
N THR A 175 17.91 -0.27 -1.36
CA THR A 175 17.00 0.58 -0.57
C THR A 175 16.04 1.37 -1.46
N VAL A 176 16.52 1.91 -2.58
CA VAL A 176 15.71 2.69 -3.52
C VAL A 176 14.66 1.80 -4.19
N LEU A 177 14.97 0.53 -4.46
CA LEU A 177 14.01 -0.48 -4.93
C LEU A 177 12.85 -0.66 -3.95
N THR A 178 13.14 -0.85 -2.65
CA THR A 178 12.09 -1.00 -1.63
C THR A 178 11.25 0.26 -1.49
N GLN A 179 11.87 1.45 -1.57
CA GLN A 179 11.15 2.73 -1.54
C GLN A 179 10.23 2.87 -2.76
N LYS A 180 10.72 2.53 -3.96
CA LYS A 180 9.94 2.57 -5.20
C LYS A 180 8.75 1.63 -5.15
N PHE A 181 8.97 0.37 -4.77
CA PHE A 181 7.92 -0.62 -4.57
C PHE A 181 6.82 -0.10 -3.64
N THR A 182 7.23 0.47 -2.51
CA THR A 182 6.30 1.01 -1.51
C THR A 182 5.54 2.23 -2.04
N LEU A 183 6.20 3.11 -2.78
CA LEU A 183 5.58 4.29 -3.39
C LEU A 183 4.56 3.87 -4.47
N ASP A 184 4.89 2.92 -5.33
CA ASP A 184 3.97 2.45 -6.38
C ASP A 184 2.73 1.77 -5.81
N TRP A 185 2.88 1.01 -4.72
CA TRP A 185 1.74 0.46 -3.98
C TRP A 185 0.84 1.56 -3.40
N ALA A 186 1.46 2.58 -2.79
CA ALA A 186 0.76 3.70 -2.17
C ALA A 186 0.08 4.63 -3.18
N GLU A 187 0.63 4.75 -4.40
CA GLU A 187 0.07 5.55 -5.50
C GLU A 187 -0.96 4.79 -6.34
N ASN A 188 -1.33 3.56 -5.93
CA ASN A 188 -2.25 2.69 -6.66
C ASN A 188 -1.78 2.35 -8.09
N LYS A 189 -0.47 2.23 -8.31
CA LYS A 189 0.11 1.88 -9.61
C LYS A 189 0.25 0.36 -9.79
N ASP A 190 0.89 -0.29 -8.82
CA ASP A 190 1.19 -1.73 -8.87
C ASP A 190 0.92 -2.43 -7.53
N ASN A 191 0.98 -3.76 -7.50
CA ASN A 191 0.87 -4.61 -6.30
C ASN A 191 -0.46 -4.43 -5.52
N GLN A 192 -1.57 -4.14 -6.20
CA GLN A 192 -2.89 -3.91 -5.57
C GLN A 192 -3.55 -5.19 -5.05
N ASP A 193 -2.95 -6.34 -5.35
CA ASP A 193 -3.23 -7.62 -4.71
C ASP A 193 -2.79 -7.66 -3.23
N ILE A 194 -1.86 -6.78 -2.81
CA ILE A 194 -1.44 -6.65 -1.42
C ILE A 194 -2.46 -5.80 -0.66
N GLN A 195 -3.27 -6.47 0.17
CA GLN A 195 -4.27 -5.85 1.03
C GLN A 195 -3.78 -5.74 2.48
N PHE A 196 -4.10 -4.63 3.13
CA PHE A 196 -3.90 -4.46 4.57
C PHE A 196 -5.18 -4.92 5.26
N THR A 197 -5.12 -6.09 5.91
CA THR A 197 -6.28 -6.76 6.55
C THR A 197 -6.30 -6.49 8.04
#